data_AF-A0A6B3B975-F1
#
_entry.id   AF-A0A6B3B975-F1
#
_cell.length_a   1.000
_cell.length_b   1.000
_cell.length_c   1.000
_cell.angle_alpha   90.00
_cell.angle_beta   90.00
_cell.angle_gamma   90.00
#
_symmetry.space_group_name_H-M   'P 1'
#
loop_
_entity.id
_entity.type
_entity.pdbx_description
1 polymer ?
#
loop_
_entity_poly.entity_id
_entity_poly.type
_entity_poly.pdbx_seq_one_letter_code
_entity_poly.pdbx_strand_id
1 'polypeptide(L)'
;GRTDRRALAAPPHAELLRTAPAPVVFRAPAADLGALAEVLAGSAEDRRIAVPDGHPDLGHGVRWLPLSEAVAAFAGEEEGVFVLAPPQRAAWNVDLRPLVPLLVEQGVTARTLSTVLRPFGISRRDLYDALGDAPASRSKGSRNEERGEKK
;
A
#
# COMPACT_ATOMS: atom_id res chain seq x y z
N GLY A 1 10.56 -0.49 -0.76
CA GLY A 1 11.82 -1.19 -1.10
C GLY A 1 12.07 -2.33 -0.12
N ARG A 2 13.08 -3.19 -0.37
CA ARG A 2 13.51 -4.20 0.62
C ARG A 2 14.32 -3.54 1.74
N THR A 3 14.09 -3.95 2.97
CA THR A 3 14.76 -3.45 4.18
C THR A 3 15.02 -4.61 5.14
N ASP A 4 15.91 -4.38 6.10
CA ASP A 4 16.20 -5.29 7.21
C ASP A 4 16.20 -4.52 8.54
N ARG A 5 16.33 -5.25 9.66
CA ARG A 5 16.43 -4.67 11.01
C ARG A 5 17.42 -3.51 11.12
N ARG A 6 18.61 -3.64 10.54
CA ARG A 6 19.68 -2.63 10.66
C ARG A 6 19.33 -1.38 9.86
N ALA A 7 18.78 -1.55 8.66
CA ALA A 7 18.33 -0.47 7.82
C ALA A 7 17.15 0.28 8.46
N LEU A 8 16.17 -0.44 9.04
CA LEU A 8 15.04 0.16 9.76
C LEU A 8 15.50 1.06 10.93
N ALA A 9 16.51 0.61 11.67
CA ALA A 9 17.08 1.35 12.80
C ALA A 9 18.04 2.48 12.39
N ALA A 10 18.47 2.54 11.12
CA ALA A 10 19.41 3.55 10.67
C ALA A 10 18.76 4.95 10.69
N PRO A 11 19.46 6.01 11.14
CA PRO A 11 18.88 7.34 11.33
C PRO A 11 18.03 7.88 10.17
N PRO A 12 18.49 7.87 8.89
CA PRO A 12 17.70 8.43 7.79
C PRO A 12 16.41 7.61 7.52
N HIS A 13 16.43 6.30 7.74
CA HIS A 13 15.26 5.46 7.57
C HIS A 13 14.31 5.58 8.77
N ALA A 14 14.84 5.63 9.99
CA ALA A 14 14.07 5.80 11.20
C ALA A 14 13.32 7.14 11.21
N GLU A 15 13.97 8.22 10.78
CA GLU A 15 13.35 9.54 10.66
C GLU A 15 12.25 9.56 9.59
N LEU A 16 12.50 8.98 8.41
CA LEU A 16 11.49 8.80 7.37
C LEU A 16 10.30 7.98 7.89
N LEU A 17 10.56 6.87 8.58
CA LEU A 17 9.51 6.03 9.15
C LEU A 17 8.68 6.78 10.16
N ARG A 18 9.25 7.64 11.02
CA ARG A 18 8.51 8.45 12.00
C ARG A 18 7.66 9.54 11.35
N THR A 19 8.20 10.20 10.32
CA THR A 19 7.66 11.48 9.83
C THR A 19 6.91 11.39 8.49
N ALA A 20 7.02 10.27 7.76
CA ALA A 20 6.47 10.13 6.41
C ALA A 20 4.98 10.53 6.36
N PRO A 21 4.61 11.55 5.56
CA PRO A 21 3.22 12.01 5.46
C PRO A 21 2.36 11.08 4.60
N ALA A 22 2.96 10.09 3.95
CA ALA A 22 2.30 9.09 3.11
C ALA A 22 2.54 7.67 3.67
N PRO A 23 1.72 6.68 3.25
CA PRO A 23 1.99 5.29 3.57
C PRO A 23 3.37 4.85 3.09
N VAL A 24 4.10 4.13 3.94
CA VAL A 24 5.42 3.58 3.59
C VAL A 24 5.27 2.11 3.26
N VAL A 25 5.71 1.69 2.07
CA VAL A 25 5.68 0.30 1.62
C VAL A 25 7.08 -0.29 1.58
N PHE A 26 7.27 -1.39 2.30
CA PHE A 26 8.56 -2.07 2.38
C PHE A 26 8.41 -3.58 2.46
N ARG A 27 9.49 -4.27 2.10
CA ARG A 27 9.65 -5.72 2.27
C ARG A 27 10.66 -5.99 3.36
N ALA A 28 10.34 -6.85 4.32
CA ALA A 28 11.23 -7.23 5.40
C ALA A 28 10.89 -8.64 5.92
N PRO A 29 11.83 -9.34 6.59
CA PRO A 29 11.48 -10.47 7.44
C PRO A 29 10.44 -10.05 8.49
N ALA A 30 9.42 -10.87 8.74
CA ALA A 30 8.41 -10.56 9.75
C ALA A 30 9.02 -10.36 11.16
N ALA A 31 10.08 -11.09 11.49
CA ALA A 31 10.85 -10.92 12.73
C ALA A 31 11.42 -9.50 12.92
N ASP A 32 11.61 -8.74 11.83
CA ASP A 32 12.17 -7.38 11.88
C ASP A 32 11.11 -6.31 12.24
N LEU A 33 9.82 -6.67 12.32
CA LEU A 33 8.77 -5.75 12.76
C LEU A 33 8.98 -5.25 14.20
N GLY A 34 9.65 -6.03 15.06
CA GLY A 34 10.02 -5.59 16.41
C GLY A 34 10.94 -4.37 16.39
N ALA A 35 11.89 -4.31 15.45
CA ALA A 35 12.76 -3.15 15.29
C ALA A 35 11.99 -1.92 14.80
N LEU A 36 10.96 -2.11 13.98
CA LEU A 36 10.05 -1.02 13.59
C LEU A 36 9.28 -0.48 14.80
N ALA A 37 8.82 -1.34 15.71
CA ALA A 37 8.15 -0.93 16.93
C ALA A 37 9.08 -0.12 17.85
N GLU A 38 10.34 -0.56 18.01
CA GLU A 38 11.37 0.19 18.74
C GLU A 38 11.61 1.59 18.13
N VAL A 39 11.66 1.69 16.80
CA VAL A 39 11.86 2.97 16.09
C VAL A 39 10.70 3.94 16.31
N LEU A 40 9.46 3.44 16.36
CA LEU A 40 8.25 4.26 16.47
C LEU A 40 7.79 4.52 17.91
N ALA A 41 8.39 3.84 18.90
CA ALA A 41 8.12 4.03 20.32
C ALA A 41 8.19 5.52 20.71
N GLY A 42 7.22 5.98 21.51
CA GLY A 42 7.11 7.35 22.01
C GLY A 42 6.74 8.44 20.99
N SER A 43 6.64 8.12 19.68
CA SER A 43 6.37 9.12 18.64
C SER A 43 5.18 8.78 17.75
N ALA A 44 4.88 7.50 17.54
CA ALA A 44 3.80 7.08 16.67
C ALA A 44 3.28 5.66 16.97
N GLU A 45 3.08 5.35 18.24
CA GLU A 45 2.72 4.01 18.74
C GLU A 45 1.37 3.49 18.21
N ASP A 46 0.42 4.42 17.98
CA ASP A 46 -0.91 4.09 17.45
C ASP A 46 -0.92 3.82 15.94
N ARG A 47 0.24 3.88 15.26
CA ARG A 47 0.29 3.64 13.82
C ARG A 47 -0.10 2.20 13.51
N ARG A 48 -1.01 2.09 12.55
CA ARG A 48 -1.44 0.81 12.03
C ARG A 48 -0.52 0.37 10.91
N ILE A 49 -0.31 -0.94 10.84
CA ILE A 49 0.42 -1.61 9.79
C ILE A 49 -0.49 -2.64 9.12
N ALA A 50 -0.43 -2.69 7.80
CA ALA A 50 -1.10 -3.71 7.01
C ALA A 50 -0.19 -4.94 6.97
N VAL A 51 -0.67 -6.04 7.54
CA VAL A 51 0.01 -7.34 7.55
C VAL A 51 -0.73 -8.34 6.67
N PRO A 52 -0.01 -9.21 5.94
CA PRO A 52 -0.64 -10.27 5.16
C PRO A 52 -1.38 -11.30 6.02
N ASP A 53 -2.43 -11.95 5.50
CA ASP A 53 -3.26 -12.90 6.26
C ASP A 53 -2.77 -14.37 6.20
N GLY A 54 -1.49 -14.59 6.48
CA GLY A 54 -0.90 -15.95 6.49
C GLY A 54 -0.20 -16.35 5.18
N HIS A 55 -0.05 -15.41 4.26
CA HIS A 55 0.80 -15.54 3.07
C HIS A 55 1.81 -14.38 3.04
N PRO A 56 3.09 -14.58 2.71
CA PRO A 56 4.10 -13.51 2.72
C PRO A 56 3.75 -12.33 1.81
N ASP A 57 3.04 -12.62 0.71
CA ASP A 57 2.51 -11.61 -0.17
C ASP A 57 1.16 -11.06 0.29
N LEU A 58 1.14 -9.74 0.32
CA LEU A 58 -0.03 -8.92 0.12
C LEU A 58 -0.75 -9.43 -1.15
N GLY A 59 -1.77 -10.29 -1.01
CA GLY A 59 -2.44 -10.96 -2.15
C GLY A 59 -3.74 -11.68 -1.81
N HIS A 60 -3.73 -12.42 -0.69
CA HIS A 60 -4.82 -13.31 -0.31
C HIS A 60 -5.80 -12.67 0.68
N GLY A 61 -5.28 -11.80 1.55
CA GLY A 61 -6.01 -10.84 2.35
C GLY A 61 -5.03 -10.07 3.26
N VAL A 62 -5.51 -8.95 3.81
CA VAL A 62 -4.69 -8.03 4.60
C VAL A 62 -5.47 -7.59 5.81
N ARG A 63 -4.79 -7.53 6.96
CA ARG A 63 -5.34 -6.98 8.19
C ARG A 63 -4.57 -5.75 8.60
N TRP A 64 -5.29 -4.68 8.89
CA TRP A 64 -4.72 -3.50 9.52
C TRP A 64 -4.74 -3.69 11.02
N LEU A 65 -3.57 -3.81 11.64
CA LEU A 65 -3.43 -3.98 13.08
C LEU A 65 -2.62 -2.82 13.66
N PRO A 66 -2.82 -2.47 14.94
CA PRO A 66 -1.81 -1.76 15.71
C PRO A 66 -0.45 -2.45 15.56
N LEU A 67 0.64 -1.70 15.50
CA LEU A 67 1.96 -2.28 15.28
C LEU A 67 2.34 -3.30 16.36
N SER A 68 2.00 -3.03 17.63
CA SER A 68 2.22 -3.97 18.73
C SER A 68 1.53 -5.33 18.52
N GLU A 69 0.29 -5.31 18.04
CA GLU A 69 -0.46 -6.54 17.71
C GLU A 69 0.13 -7.25 16.49
N ALA A 70 0.61 -6.52 15.50
CA ALA A 70 1.29 -7.08 14.34
C ALA A 70 2.59 -7.80 14.72
N VAL A 71 3.41 -7.19 15.59
CA VAL A 71 4.64 -7.82 16.11
C VAL A 71 4.33 -9.11 16.86
N ALA A 72 3.26 -9.12 17.67
CA ALA A 72 2.85 -10.32 18.41
C ALA A 72 2.29 -11.42 17.49
N ALA A 73 1.59 -11.04 16.42
CA ALA A 73 0.94 -11.99 15.50
C ALA A 73 1.88 -12.59 14.45
N PHE A 74 3.02 -11.95 14.17
CA PHE A 74 3.95 -12.34 13.11
C PHE A 74 5.37 -12.52 13.64
N ALA A 75 5.69 -13.74 14.09
CA ALA A 75 7.02 -14.13 14.59
C ALA A 75 7.80 -15.04 13.61
N GLY A 76 7.52 -14.93 12.30
CA GLY A 76 8.17 -15.74 11.27
C GLY A 76 9.42 -15.07 10.69
N GLU A 77 10.31 -15.88 10.10
CA GLU A 77 11.47 -15.38 9.35
C GLU A 77 11.15 -15.08 7.87
N GLU A 78 9.93 -15.42 7.43
CA GLU A 78 9.51 -15.19 6.04
C GLU A 78 9.50 -13.69 5.69
N GLU A 79 9.98 -13.38 4.50
CA GLU A 79 9.92 -12.04 3.94
C GLU A 79 8.49 -11.70 3.56
N GLY A 80 7.96 -10.61 4.13
CA GLY A 80 6.62 -10.11 3.85
C GLY A 80 6.62 -8.69 3.31
N VAL A 81 5.56 -8.34 2.58
CA VAL A 81 5.30 -6.94 2.20
C VAL A 81 4.43 -6.28 3.28
N PHE A 82 4.88 -5.13 3.78
CA PHE A 82 4.18 -4.37 4.81
C PHE A 82 3.87 -2.95 4.37
N VAL A 83 2.75 -2.43 4.84
CA VAL A 83 2.37 -1.03 4.62
C VAL A 83 2.11 -0.34 5.95
N LEU A 84 2.96 0.62 6.27
CA LEU A 84 2.82 1.45 7.46
C LEU A 84 1.98 2.69 7.13
N ALA A 85 0.82 2.85 7.77
CA ALA A 85 -0.03 4.03 7.59
C ALA A 85 0.71 5.30 8.06
N PRO A 86 0.47 6.50 7.51
CA PRO A 86 1.10 7.75 7.97
C PRO A 86 0.68 8.11 9.42
N PRO A 87 1.45 8.95 10.13
CA PRO A 87 1.29 9.19 11.57
C PRO A 87 0.01 9.93 11.95
N GLN A 88 -0.58 10.73 11.05
CA GLN A 88 -1.80 11.48 11.30
C GLN A 88 -2.89 11.10 10.29
N ARG A 89 -4.13 10.92 10.77
CA ARG A 89 -5.30 10.67 9.90
C ARG A 89 -5.56 11.79 8.88
N ALA A 90 -5.28 13.04 9.24
CA ALA A 90 -5.43 14.18 8.32
C ALA A 90 -4.40 14.17 7.18
N ALA A 91 -3.25 13.50 7.37
CA ALA A 91 -2.25 13.30 6.32
C ALA A 91 -2.67 12.23 5.29
N TRP A 92 -3.86 11.63 5.42
CA TRP A 92 -4.38 10.62 4.48
C TRP A 92 -4.89 11.25 3.17
N ASN A 93 -4.83 12.58 3.04
CA ASN A 93 -5.20 13.32 1.83
C ASN A 93 -4.10 13.36 0.75
N VAL A 94 -3.03 12.57 0.89
CA VAL A 94 -2.00 12.46 -0.15
C VAL A 94 -2.56 11.67 -1.33
N ASP A 95 -2.41 12.20 -2.54
CA ASP A 95 -2.74 11.45 -3.75
C ASP A 95 -1.77 10.29 -3.94
N LEU A 96 -2.24 9.07 -3.70
CA LEU A 96 -1.44 7.84 -3.81
C LEU A 96 -1.48 7.23 -5.22
N ARG A 97 -2.29 7.76 -6.14
CA ARG A 97 -2.40 7.24 -7.53
C ARG A 97 -1.04 7.14 -8.23
N PRO A 98 -0.12 8.13 -8.11
CA PRO A 98 1.20 8.04 -8.74
C PRO A 98 2.10 6.91 -8.20
N LEU A 99 1.81 6.38 -7.01
CA LEU A 99 2.60 5.30 -6.41
C LEU A 99 2.12 3.91 -6.86
N VAL A 100 0.90 3.80 -7.38
CA VAL A 100 0.28 2.52 -7.73
C VAL A 100 1.12 1.71 -8.74
N PRO A 101 1.62 2.29 -9.86
CA PRO A 101 2.46 1.54 -10.80
C PRO A 101 3.75 1.03 -10.18
N LEU A 102 4.43 1.87 -9.38
CA LEU A 102 5.68 1.53 -8.72
C LEU A 102 5.51 0.37 -7.74
N LEU A 103 4.38 0.30 -7.04
CA LEU A 103 4.11 -0.80 -6.11
C LEU A 103 3.85 -2.12 -6.84
N VAL A 104 3.20 -2.08 -8.01
CA VAL A 104 3.03 -3.27 -8.85
C VAL A 104 4.36 -3.76 -9.41
N GLU A 105 5.24 -2.87 -9.86
CA GLU A 105 6.61 -3.21 -10.30
C GLU A 105 7.43 -3.90 -9.19
N GLN A 106 7.14 -3.59 -7.92
CA GLN A 106 7.77 -4.23 -6.77
C GLN A 106 7.15 -5.58 -6.39
N GLY A 107 6.20 -6.09 -7.19
CA GLY A 107 5.53 -7.38 -6.99
C GLY A 107 4.23 -7.32 -6.19
N VAL A 108 3.76 -6.13 -5.78
CA VAL A 108 2.50 -6.00 -5.04
C VAL A 108 1.34 -6.10 -6.01
N THR A 109 0.47 -7.10 -5.84
CA THR A 109 -0.64 -7.28 -6.79
C THR A 109 -1.63 -6.11 -6.75
N ALA A 110 -2.24 -5.79 -7.89
CA ALA A 110 -3.28 -4.76 -8.00
C ALA A 110 -4.47 -5.02 -7.04
N ARG A 111 -4.83 -6.31 -6.87
CA ARG A 111 -5.84 -6.73 -5.89
C ARG A 111 -5.47 -6.25 -4.49
N THR A 112 -4.22 -6.36 -4.09
CA THR A 112 -3.83 -5.99 -2.74
C THR A 112 -3.71 -4.51 -2.54
N LEU A 113 -3.17 -3.80 -3.52
CA LEU A 113 -3.18 -2.34 -3.49
C LEU A 113 -4.61 -1.81 -3.33
N SER A 114 -5.60 -2.43 -3.98
CA SER A 114 -7.01 -2.03 -3.81
C SER A 114 -7.55 -2.26 -2.39
N THR A 115 -7.02 -3.25 -1.67
CA THR A 115 -7.42 -3.56 -0.28
C THR A 115 -6.69 -2.65 0.72
N VAL A 116 -5.38 -2.49 0.52
CA VAL A 116 -4.49 -1.72 1.39
C VAL A 116 -4.76 -0.22 1.26
N LEU A 117 -5.06 0.26 0.05
CA LEU A 117 -5.23 1.68 -0.19
C LEU A 117 -6.67 2.18 0.02
N ARG A 118 -7.65 1.27 0.15
CA ARG A 118 -9.05 1.62 0.40
C ARG A 118 -9.25 2.51 1.64
N PRO A 119 -8.60 2.28 2.81
CA PRO A 119 -8.70 3.18 3.96
C PRO A 119 -8.17 4.60 3.70
N PHE A 120 -7.33 4.78 2.67
CA PHE A 120 -6.81 6.08 2.23
C PHE A 120 -7.65 6.70 1.11
N GLY A 121 -8.86 6.18 0.86
CA GLY A 121 -9.78 6.74 -0.13
C GLY A 121 -9.49 6.36 -1.59
N ILE A 122 -8.47 5.54 -1.85
CA ILE A 122 -8.21 5.00 -3.20
C ILE A 122 -9.20 3.87 -3.47
N SER A 123 -10.14 4.09 -4.39
CA SER A 123 -11.06 3.04 -4.80
C SER A 123 -10.37 2.04 -5.73
N ARG A 124 -11.01 0.88 -5.91
CA ARG A 124 -10.56 -0.09 -6.92
C ARG A 124 -10.51 0.54 -8.31
N ARG A 125 -11.46 1.43 -8.65
CA ARG A 125 -11.47 2.11 -9.95
C ARG A 125 -10.25 3.00 -10.11
N ASP A 126 -9.97 3.86 -9.12
CA ASP A 126 -8.80 4.75 -9.16
C ASP A 126 -7.49 3.99 -9.34
N LEU A 127 -7.43 2.79 -8.76
CA LEU A 127 -6.28 1.89 -8.91
C LEU A 127 -6.11 1.41 -10.36
N TYR A 128 -7.16 0.87 -10.98
CA TYR A 128 -7.07 0.39 -12.37
C TYR A 128 -6.89 1.55 -13.36
N ASP A 129 -7.50 2.71 -13.09
CA ASP A 129 -7.26 3.95 -13.84
C ASP A 129 -5.77 4.36 -13.78
N ALA A 130 -5.14 4.27 -12.60
CA ALA A 130 -3.71 4.58 -12.42
C ALA A 130 -2.77 3.55 -13.07
N LEU A 131 -3.21 2.30 -13.23
CA LEU A 131 -2.46 1.25 -13.94
C LEU A 131 -2.64 1.30 -15.47
N GLY A 132 -3.51 2.19 -15.98
CA GLY A 132 -3.87 2.24 -17.40
C GLY A 132 -4.75 1.06 -17.84
N ASP A 133 -5.25 0.28 -16.89
CA ASP A 133 -5.96 -0.99 -17.09
C ASP A 133 -7.46 -0.88 -16.72
N ALA A 134 -7.97 0.35 -16.63
CA ALA A 134 -9.38 0.61 -16.45
C ALA A 134 -10.18 -0.12 -17.54
N PRO A 135 -11.19 -0.94 -17.20
CA PRO A 135 -12.10 -1.44 -18.21
C PRO A 135 -12.70 -0.21 -18.88
N ALA A 136 -12.35 0.02 -20.15
CA ALA A 136 -12.76 1.19 -20.90
C ALA A 136 -14.25 1.43 -20.62
N SER A 137 -14.55 2.50 -19.87
CA SER A 137 -15.92 2.87 -19.57
C SER A 137 -16.59 2.97 -20.92
N ARG A 138 -17.54 2.06 -21.21
CA ARG A 138 -18.26 2.00 -22.49
C ARG A 138 -18.54 3.43 -22.93
N SER A 139 -17.79 3.92 -23.91
CA SER A 139 -18.01 5.22 -24.50
C SER A 139 -19.43 5.14 -25.06
N LYS A 140 -20.30 6.01 -24.54
CA LYS A 140 -21.65 6.20 -25.07
C LYS A 140 -21.51 6.36 -26.58
N GLY A 141 -22.13 5.44 -27.31
CA GLY A 141 -22.03 5.34 -28.75
C GLY A 141 -22.39 6.65 -29.43
N SER A 142 -21.44 7.22 -30.15
CA SER A 142 -21.70 8.08 -31.29
C SER A 142 -22.13 7.18 -32.45
N ARG A 143 -23.41 6.80 -32.46
CA ARG A 143 -24.06 6.25 -33.64
C ARG A 143 -24.46 7.47 -34.48
N ASN A 144 -23.49 8.10 -35.13
CA ASN A 144 -23.75 9.20 -36.05
C ASN A 144 -24.18 8.62 -37.40
N GLU A 145 -25.29 9.15 -37.88
CA GLU A 145 -26.00 8.78 -39.08
C GLU A 145 -25.14 9.07 -40.31
N GLU A 146 -24.90 8.07 -41.15
CA GLU A 146 -24.50 8.31 -42.54
C GLU A 146 -24.82 7.09 -43.41
N ARG A 147 -26.10 6.99 -43.80
CA ARG A 147 -26.52 6.23 -44.98
C ARG A 147 -27.67 6.96 -45.63
N GLY A 148 -27.35 7.75 -46.65
CA GLY A 148 -28.38 8.37 -47.46
C GLY A 148 -27.87 9.37 -48.48
N GLU A 149 -26.94 9.00 -49.35
CA GLU A 149 -26.86 9.65 -50.67
C GLU A 149 -26.36 8.66 -51.73
N LYS A 150 -27.29 8.23 -52.59
CA LYS A 150 -27.00 7.71 -53.92
C LYS A 150 -27.63 8.68 -54.91
N LYS A 151 -26.80 9.30 -55.74
CA LYS A 151 -27.20 9.74 -57.09
C LYS A 151 -26.74 8.69 -58.09
#